data_AF-A0A556PBH6-F1
#
_entry.id   AF-A0A556PBH6-F1
#
_cell.length_a   1.000
_cell.length_b   1.000
_cell.length_c   1.000
_cell.angle_alpha   90.00
_cell.angle_beta   90.00
_cell.angle_gamma   90.00
#
_symmetry.space_group_name_H-M   'P 1'
#
loop_
_entity.id
_entity.type
_entity.pdbx_description
1 polymer ?
#
loop_
_entity_poly.entity_id
_entity_poly.type
_entity_poly.pdbx_seq_one_letter_code
_entity_poly.pdbx_strand_id
1 'polypeptide(L)'
;MILTTKIYAIAMILISMIVAIAIYYIMTNASKEEKRKQLNELTSQLVNFVLYIWLAKILLNLSLFLEDPLAVLAYPSNGEAFYLATLFTVITIAIQSYRGKLQVIPLVLTFIPVFLISVFFFEFLQLTIMDDLFVIGNIIVSGLLIVCYYWVHEKVSVDVLLMVMLAGWSAGMLALTLIQPFVTLFDYLMKPWFIGLFFVVMFSLILLKRKRWEN
;
A
#
# COMPACT_ATOMS: atom_id res chain seq x y z
N MET A 1 24.46 -0.55 14.78
CA MET A 1 23.11 -0.85 15.29
C MET A 1 22.01 -0.28 14.38
N ILE A 2 21.95 1.04 14.12
CA ILE A 2 20.92 1.67 13.25
C ILE A 2 20.98 1.23 11.78
N LEU A 3 22.18 1.00 11.22
CA LEU A 3 22.31 0.53 9.84
C LEU A 3 21.75 -0.89 9.67
N THR A 4 22.01 -1.74 10.66
CA THR A 4 21.55 -3.14 10.69
C THR A 4 20.02 -3.22 10.76
N THR A 5 19.38 -2.39 11.59
CA THR A 5 17.90 -2.37 11.71
C THR A 5 17.23 -1.92 10.41
N LYS A 6 17.78 -0.94 9.69
CA LYS A 6 17.26 -0.52 8.38
C LYS A 6 17.35 -1.61 7.32
N ILE A 7 18.45 -2.36 7.29
CA ILE A 7 18.62 -3.49 6.37
C ILE A 7 17.58 -4.58 6.67
N TYR A 8 17.33 -4.86 7.95
CA TYR A 8 16.26 -5.80 8.33
C TYR A 8 14.88 -5.33 7.88
N ALA A 9 14.52 -4.06 8.08
CA ALA A 9 13.24 -3.52 7.64
C ALA A 9 13.03 -3.70 6.12
N ILE A 10 14.04 -3.35 5.31
CA ILE A 10 13.98 -3.54 3.85
C ILE A 10 13.85 -5.02 3.50
N ALA A 11 14.63 -5.89 4.14
CA ALA A 11 14.55 -7.33 3.91
C ALA A 11 13.16 -7.90 4.26
N MET A 12 12.58 -7.48 5.38
CA MET A 12 11.22 -7.86 5.79
C MET A 12 10.17 -7.40 4.78
N ILE A 13 10.26 -6.15 4.28
CA ILE A 13 9.35 -5.66 3.23
C ILE A 13 9.45 -6.54 1.97
N LEU A 14 10.67 -6.84 1.53
CA LEU A 14 10.89 -7.65 0.32
C LEU A 14 10.36 -9.08 0.50
N ILE A 15 10.65 -9.73 1.62
CA ILE A 15 10.17 -11.08 1.93
C ILE A 15 8.64 -11.09 1.96
N SER A 16 8.01 -10.17 2.68
CA SER A 16 6.56 -10.08 2.79
C SER A 16 5.89 -9.84 1.44
N MET A 17 6.49 -9.00 0.58
CA MET A 17 5.97 -8.77 -0.77
C MET A 17 6.08 -10.03 -1.64
N ILE A 18 7.20 -10.76 -1.58
CA ILE A 18 7.39 -12.01 -2.32
C ILE A 18 6.36 -13.05 -1.86
N VAL A 19 6.19 -13.21 -0.55
CA VAL A 19 5.19 -14.13 0.03
C VAL A 19 3.78 -13.74 -0.39
N ALA A 20 3.44 -12.45 -0.35
CA ALA A 20 2.13 -11.96 -0.77
C ALA A 20 1.84 -12.21 -2.25
N ILE A 21 2.82 -11.98 -3.13
CA ILE A 21 2.71 -12.28 -4.56
C ILE A 21 2.53 -13.79 -4.79
N ALA A 22 3.29 -14.63 -4.07
CA ALA A 22 3.18 -16.08 -4.18
C ALA A 22 1.79 -16.59 -3.74
N ILE A 23 1.28 -16.10 -2.59
CA ILE A 23 -0.05 -16.46 -2.10
C ILE A 23 -1.13 -16.00 -3.08
N TYR A 24 -1.06 -14.75 -3.55
CA TYR A 24 -1.98 -14.25 -4.57
C TYR A 24 -1.98 -15.12 -5.82
N TYR A 25 -0.80 -15.50 -6.32
CA TYR A 25 -0.66 -16.34 -7.51
C TYR A 25 -1.33 -17.71 -7.35
N ILE A 26 -1.27 -18.29 -6.14
CA ILE A 26 -1.91 -19.58 -5.81
C ILE A 26 -3.43 -19.43 -5.66
N MET A 27 -3.89 -18.37 -4.97
CA MET A 27 -5.31 -18.22 -4.60
C MET A 27 -6.19 -17.65 -5.72
N THR A 28 -5.63 -16.95 -6.70
CA THR A 28 -6.43 -16.34 -7.77
C THR A 28 -6.87 -17.36 -8.83
N ASN A 29 -8.14 -17.28 -9.27
CA ASN A 29 -8.73 -18.09 -10.33
C ASN A 29 -8.43 -17.59 -11.75
N ALA A 30 -7.72 -16.46 -11.88
CA ALA A 30 -7.40 -15.88 -13.19
C ALA A 30 -6.55 -16.82 -14.06
N SER A 31 -6.64 -16.67 -15.38
CA SER A 31 -5.80 -17.43 -16.31
C SER A 31 -4.31 -17.08 -16.14
N LYS A 32 -3.40 -17.97 -16.54
CA LYS A 32 -1.95 -17.74 -16.42
C LYS A 32 -1.49 -16.44 -17.10
N GLU A 33 -2.11 -16.09 -18.22
CA GLU A 33 -1.81 -14.87 -18.96
C GLU A 33 -2.28 -13.62 -18.20
N GLU A 34 -3.51 -13.64 -17.66
CA GLU A 34 -4.05 -12.57 -16.84
C GLU A 34 -3.25 -12.36 -15.55
N LYS A 35 -2.91 -13.45 -14.84
CA LYS A 35 -2.06 -13.38 -13.63
C LYS A 35 -0.75 -12.68 -13.94
N ARG A 36 -0.09 -13.06 -15.06
CA ARG A 36 1.19 -12.46 -15.47
C ARG A 36 1.03 -10.99 -15.80
N LYS A 37 -0.02 -10.61 -16.54
CA LYS A 37 -0.31 -9.20 -16.87
C LYS A 37 -0.54 -8.38 -15.61
N GLN A 38 -1.40 -8.84 -14.70
CA GLN A 38 -1.72 -8.17 -13.44
C GLN A 38 -0.49 -8.01 -12.55
N LEU A 39 0.33 -9.04 -12.41
CA LEU A 39 1.57 -8.97 -11.64
C LEU A 39 2.61 -8.04 -12.27
N ASN A 40 2.71 -8.00 -13.60
CA ASN A 40 3.60 -7.05 -14.29
C ASN A 40 3.15 -5.61 -14.05
N GLU A 41 1.85 -5.32 -14.16
CA GLU A 41 1.29 -4.00 -13.89
C GLU A 41 1.52 -3.60 -12.43
N LEU A 42 1.22 -4.50 -11.48
CA LEU A 42 1.47 -4.28 -10.05
C LEU A 42 2.95 -4.01 -9.76
N THR A 43 3.85 -4.83 -10.30
CA THR A 43 5.30 -4.67 -10.12
C THR A 43 5.77 -3.34 -10.69
N SER A 44 5.26 -2.94 -11.86
CA SER A 44 5.59 -1.63 -12.45
C SER A 44 5.15 -0.48 -11.55
N GLN A 45 3.96 -0.55 -10.95
CA GLN A 45 3.51 0.47 -10.00
C GLN A 45 4.30 0.46 -8.69
N LEU A 46 4.71 -0.71 -8.19
CA LEU A 46 5.57 -0.81 -7.00
C LEU A 46 6.95 -0.20 -7.24
N VAL A 47 7.56 -0.46 -8.40
CA VAL A 47 8.82 0.17 -8.81
C VAL A 47 8.64 1.69 -8.89
N ASN A 48 7.58 2.17 -9.54
CA ASN A 48 7.27 3.60 -9.60
C ASN A 48 7.09 4.20 -8.19
N PHE A 49 6.42 3.49 -7.28
CA PHE A 49 6.24 3.94 -5.90
C PHE A 49 7.58 4.10 -5.18
N VAL A 50 8.50 3.15 -5.30
CA VAL A 50 9.86 3.26 -4.73
C VAL A 50 10.61 4.46 -5.31
N LEU A 51 10.53 4.68 -6.64
CA LEU A 51 11.10 5.86 -7.28
C LEU A 51 10.46 7.16 -6.77
N TYR A 52 9.16 7.16 -6.50
CA TYR A 52 8.46 8.30 -5.92
C TYR A 52 8.84 8.56 -4.46
N ILE A 53 9.16 7.54 -3.67
CA ILE A 53 9.74 7.73 -2.34
C ILE A 53 11.07 8.49 -2.47
N TRP A 54 11.94 8.09 -3.40
CA TRP A 54 13.21 8.79 -3.61
C TRP A 54 13.01 10.22 -4.10
N LEU A 55 12.11 10.42 -5.07
CA LEU A 55 11.76 11.76 -5.55
C LEU A 55 11.20 12.62 -4.41
N ALA A 56 10.31 12.08 -3.58
CA ALA A 56 9.73 12.78 -2.45
C ALA A 56 10.79 13.19 -1.43
N LYS A 57 11.77 12.33 -1.14
CA LYS A 57 12.90 12.68 -0.26
C LYS A 57 13.71 13.86 -0.80
N ILE A 58 13.99 13.87 -2.11
CA ILE A 58 14.69 14.97 -2.78
C ILE A 58 13.88 16.26 -2.67
N LEU A 59 12.58 16.22 -2.97
CA LEU A 59 11.72 17.39 -2.90
C LEU A 59 11.59 17.95 -1.49
N LEU A 60 11.49 17.08 -0.47
CA LEU A 60 11.40 17.50 0.94
C LEU A 60 12.72 18.04 1.50
N ASN A 61 13.86 17.66 0.91
CA ASN A 61 15.20 18.04 1.38
C ASN A 61 16.01 18.73 0.28
N LEU A 62 15.38 19.63 -0.47
CA LEU A 62 15.97 20.22 -1.68
C LEU A 62 17.30 20.96 -1.38
N SER A 63 17.40 21.67 -0.26
CA SER A 63 18.64 22.34 0.15
C SER A 63 19.78 21.33 0.35
N LEU A 64 19.52 20.28 1.12
CA LEU A 64 20.49 19.22 1.38
C LEU A 64 20.88 18.49 0.08
N PHE A 65 19.95 18.33 -0.87
CA PHE A 65 20.25 17.70 -2.15
C PHE A 65 21.20 18.53 -3.01
N LEU A 66 21.07 19.86 -2.98
CA LEU A 66 21.96 20.76 -3.74
C LEU A 66 23.37 20.81 -3.13
N GLU A 67 23.49 20.63 -1.82
CA GLU A 67 24.77 20.62 -1.09
C GLU A 67 25.47 19.26 -1.15
N ASP A 68 24.73 18.19 -0.86
CA ASP A 68 25.21 16.80 -0.87
C ASP A 68 24.10 15.84 -1.37
N PRO A 69 24.04 15.59 -2.68
CA PRO A 69 23.05 14.69 -3.28
C PRO A 69 23.07 13.28 -2.69
N LEU A 70 24.25 12.78 -2.30
CA LEU A 70 24.41 11.43 -1.77
C LEU A 70 23.84 11.32 -0.34
N ALA A 71 23.98 12.38 0.46
CA ALA A 71 23.40 12.44 1.80
C ALA A 71 21.87 12.30 1.79
N VAL A 72 21.17 12.92 0.82
CA VAL A 72 19.71 12.81 0.71
C VAL A 72 19.24 11.39 0.38
N LEU A 73 20.00 10.69 -0.46
CA LEU A 73 19.70 9.29 -0.77
C LEU A 73 19.88 8.39 0.46
N ALA A 74 20.89 8.67 1.30
CA ALA A 74 21.14 7.96 2.55
C ALA A 74 20.20 8.36 3.71
N TYR A 75 19.54 9.50 3.62
CA TYR A 75 18.60 9.99 4.65
C TYR A 75 17.46 8.98 4.87
N PRO A 76 17.02 8.67 6.10
CA PRO A 76 15.87 7.77 6.29
C PRO A 76 14.61 8.32 5.62
N SER A 77 13.88 7.46 4.92
CA SER A 77 12.53 7.81 4.46
C SER A 77 11.61 7.96 5.68
N ASN A 78 10.78 9.00 5.70
CA ASN A 78 9.81 9.27 6.77
C ASN A 78 8.37 9.18 6.22
N GLY A 79 7.38 9.34 7.10
CA GLY A 79 5.96 9.32 6.70
C GLY A 79 5.62 10.37 5.65
N GLU A 80 6.27 11.54 5.65
CA GLU A 80 5.99 12.60 4.66
C GLU A 80 6.42 12.20 3.25
N ALA A 81 7.59 11.56 3.12
CA ALA A 81 8.03 11.00 1.85
C ALA A 81 7.05 9.93 1.34
N PHE A 82 6.52 9.10 2.24
CA PHE A 82 5.47 8.12 1.92
C PHE A 82 4.19 8.79 1.42
N TYR A 83 3.69 9.82 2.10
CA TYR A 83 2.47 10.51 1.70
C TYR A 83 2.59 11.14 0.31
N LEU A 84 3.73 11.78 0.04
CA LEU A 84 3.99 12.40 -1.25
C LEU A 84 4.16 11.34 -2.36
N ALA A 85 4.81 10.21 -2.06
CA ALA A 85 4.90 9.09 -2.99
C ALA A 85 3.52 8.49 -3.30
N THR A 86 2.65 8.34 -2.30
CA THR A 86 1.25 7.91 -2.52
C THR A 86 0.53 8.88 -3.43
N LEU A 87 0.67 10.20 -3.22
CA LEU A 87 0.07 11.21 -4.08
C LEU A 87 0.55 11.07 -5.54
N PHE A 88 1.87 10.94 -5.76
CA PHE A 88 2.41 10.75 -7.11
C PHE A 88 1.94 9.46 -7.76
N THR A 89 1.83 8.35 -7.02
CA THR A 89 1.26 7.10 -7.54
C THR A 89 -0.19 7.27 -7.96
N VAL A 90 -1.02 7.94 -7.15
CA VAL A 90 -2.43 8.20 -7.49
C VAL A 90 -2.55 9.05 -8.76
N ILE A 91 -1.75 10.13 -8.87
CA ILE A 91 -1.72 10.98 -10.06
C ILE A 91 -1.30 10.18 -11.30
N THR A 92 -0.24 9.39 -11.20
CA THR A 92 0.27 8.58 -12.31
C THR A 92 -0.75 7.53 -12.76
N ILE A 93 -1.39 6.82 -11.83
CA ILE A 93 -2.45 5.85 -12.16
C ILE A 93 -3.62 6.56 -12.84
N ALA A 94 -4.04 7.74 -12.34
CA ALA A 94 -5.12 8.52 -12.94
C ALA A 94 -4.78 8.94 -14.38
N ILE A 95 -3.56 9.42 -14.63
CA ILE A 95 -3.10 9.80 -15.97
C ILE A 95 -3.02 8.58 -16.90
N GLN A 96 -2.44 7.47 -16.44
CA GLN A 96 -2.33 6.24 -17.25
C GLN A 96 -3.70 5.66 -17.58
N SER A 97 -4.64 5.72 -16.63
CA SER A 97 -6.03 5.31 -16.83
C SER A 97 -6.74 6.19 -17.85
N TYR A 98 -6.62 7.52 -17.73
CA TYR A 98 -7.21 8.47 -18.68
C TYR A 98 -6.69 8.26 -20.11
N ARG A 99 -5.41 7.89 -20.24
CA ARG A 99 -4.78 7.56 -21.53
C ARG A 99 -5.07 6.13 -22.04
N GLY A 100 -5.89 5.35 -21.33
CA GLY A 100 -6.22 3.97 -21.70
C GLY A 100 -5.05 2.98 -21.60
N LYS A 101 -3.94 3.36 -20.95
CA LYS A 101 -2.73 2.52 -20.84
C LYS A 101 -2.78 1.53 -19.68
N LEU A 102 -3.72 1.70 -18.75
CA LEU A 102 -3.80 0.93 -17.52
C LEU A 102 -5.26 0.58 -17.19
N GLN A 103 -5.51 -0.69 -16.90
CA GLN A 103 -6.79 -1.17 -16.42
C GLN A 103 -6.84 -1.09 -14.89
N VAL A 104 -7.37 0.02 -14.38
CA VAL A 104 -7.34 0.31 -12.92
C VAL A 104 -8.02 -0.76 -12.08
N ILE A 105 -9.15 -1.31 -12.53
CA ILE A 105 -9.92 -2.27 -11.71
C ILE A 105 -9.15 -3.59 -11.51
N PRO A 106 -8.65 -4.27 -12.56
CA PRO A 106 -7.76 -5.41 -12.38
C PRO A 106 -6.53 -5.11 -11.51
N LEU A 107 -5.90 -3.95 -11.69
CA LEU A 107 -4.76 -3.55 -10.87
C LEU A 107 -5.15 -3.45 -9.39
N VAL A 108 -6.24 -2.75 -9.05
CA VAL A 108 -6.68 -2.56 -7.66
C VAL A 108 -7.12 -3.88 -7.02
N LEU A 109 -7.83 -4.73 -7.75
CA LEU A 109 -8.22 -6.07 -7.26
C LEU A 109 -7.03 -6.99 -7.02
N THR A 110 -5.93 -6.80 -7.75
CA THR A 110 -4.66 -7.50 -7.51
C THR A 110 -3.92 -6.86 -6.33
N PHE A 111 -3.91 -5.52 -6.26
CA PHE A 111 -3.21 -4.76 -5.24
C PHE A 111 -3.75 -5.03 -3.85
N ILE A 112 -5.07 -5.05 -3.63
CA ILE A 112 -5.67 -5.22 -2.29
C ILE A 112 -5.16 -6.47 -1.55
N PRO A 113 -5.32 -7.70 -2.09
CA PRO A 113 -4.87 -8.89 -1.38
C PRO A 113 -3.35 -8.92 -1.24
N VAL A 114 -2.58 -8.51 -2.26
CA VAL A 114 -1.11 -8.46 -2.16
C VAL A 114 -0.65 -7.47 -1.08
N PHE A 115 -1.25 -6.29 -1.04
CA PHE A 115 -0.96 -5.28 -0.03
C PHE A 115 -1.30 -5.77 1.37
N LEU A 116 -2.51 -6.27 1.60
CA LEU A 116 -2.94 -6.72 2.93
C LEU A 116 -2.10 -7.90 3.45
N ILE A 117 -1.82 -8.88 2.59
CA ILE A 117 -0.97 -10.03 2.95
C ILE A 117 0.46 -9.56 3.22
N SER A 118 1.01 -8.64 2.41
CA SER A 118 2.36 -8.11 2.62
C SER A 118 2.45 -7.33 3.94
N VAL A 119 1.45 -6.51 4.26
CA VAL A 119 1.37 -5.82 5.57
C VAL A 119 1.30 -6.85 6.69
N PHE A 120 0.40 -7.83 6.61
CA PHE A 120 0.26 -8.87 7.63
C PHE A 120 1.59 -9.58 7.91
N PHE A 121 2.28 -10.06 6.86
CA PHE A 121 3.55 -10.75 7.02
C PHE A 121 4.67 -9.84 7.51
N PHE A 122 4.70 -8.57 7.06
CA PHE A 122 5.69 -7.61 7.52
C PHE A 122 5.57 -7.37 9.03
N GLU A 123 4.37 -7.04 9.49
CA GLU A 123 4.10 -6.78 10.91
C GLU A 123 4.29 -8.07 11.74
N PHE A 124 3.96 -9.24 11.19
CA PHE A 124 4.26 -10.53 11.82
C PHE A 124 5.77 -10.80 11.98
N LEU A 125 6.58 -10.47 10.97
CA LEU A 125 8.03 -10.57 11.06
C LEU A 125 8.59 -9.57 12.09
N GLN A 126 8.04 -8.36 12.16
CA GLN A 126 8.42 -7.40 13.20
C GLN A 126 8.08 -7.91 14.61
N LEU A 127 6.89 -8.48 14.80
CA LEU A 127 6.49 -9.05 16.08
C LEU A 127 7.42 -10.19 16.51
N THR A 128 7.78 -11.08 15.58
CA THR A 128 8.51 -12.32 15.89
C THR A 128 10.03 -12.18 15.92
N ILE A 129 10.59 -11.23 15.15
CA ILE A 129 12.04 -11.03 15.06
C ILE A 129 12.50 -9.83 15.89
N MET A 130 11.67 -8.79 16.02
CA MET A 130 12.02 -7.54 16.69
C MET A 130 11.30 -7.35 18.04
N ASP A 131 10.43 -8.28 18.43
CA ASP A 131 9.61 -8.22 19.65
C ASP A 131 8.76 -6.94 19.76
N ASP A 132 8.37 -6.34 18.62
CA ASP A 132 7.58 -5.11 18.60
C ASP A 132 6.10 -5.43 18.85
N LEU A 133 5.61 -5.17 20.06
CA LEU A 133 4.22 -5.42 20.45
C LEU A 133 3.24 -4.39 19.87
N PHE A 134 3.71 -3.24 19.38
CA PHE A 134 2.81 -2.20 18.85
C PHE A 134 2.18 -2.58 17.51
N VAL A 135 2.75 -3.58 16.82
CA VAL A 135 2.28 -4.07 15.51
C VAL A 135 1.05 -4.99 15.58
N ILE A 136 0.69 -5.49 16.77
CA ILE A 136 -0.40 -6.47 16.95
C ILE A 136 -1.72 -5.94 16.39
N GLY A 137 -2.00 -4.64 16.60
CA GLY A 137 -3.20 -4.00 16.05
C GLY A 137 -3.26 -4.07 14.52
N ASN A 138 -2.15 -3.77 13.85
CA ASN A 138 -2.04 -3.86 12.40
C ASN A 138 -2.22 -5.30 11.88
N ILE A 139 -1.66 -6.29 12.59
CA ILE A 139 -1.83 -7.72 12.26
C ILE A 139 -3.31 -8.11 12.33
N ILE A 140 -4.03 -7.69 13.38
CA ILE A 140 -5.46 -8.00 13.53
C ILE A 140 -6.27 -7.34 12.42
N VAL A 141 -6.06 -6.04 12.14
CA VAL A 141 -6.79 -5.32 11.09
C VAL A 141 -6.54 -5.95 9.72
N SER A 142 -5.27 -6.18 9.35
CA SER A 142 -4.92 -6.79 8.07
C SER A 142 -5.45 -8.23 7.96
N GLY A 143 -5.33 -9.04 9.00
CA GLY A 143 -5.85 -10.40 9.05
C GLY A 143 -7.37 -10.47 8.86
N LEU A 144 -8.13 -9.62 9.56
CA LEU A 144 -9.58 -9.53 9.39
C LEU A 144 -9.98 -9.11 7.97
N LEU A 145 -9.26 -8.16 7.38
CA LEU A 145 -9.52 -7.71 6.01
C LEU A 145 -9.16 -8.77 4.96
N ILE A 146 -8.10 -9.56 5.18
CA ILE A 146 -7.77 -10.70 4.32
C ILE A 146 -8.92 -11.72 4.33
N VAL A 147 -9.40 -12.10 5.52
CA VAL A 147 -10.53 -13.03 5.65
C VAL A 147 -11.78 -12.45 4.99
N CYS A 148 -12.08 -11.18 5.26
CA CYS A 148 -13.22 -10.48 4.65
C CYS A 148 -13.12 -10.45 3.12
N TYR A 149 -11.94 -10.12 2.57
CA TYR A 149 -11.68 -10.10 1.14
C TYR A 149 -12.03 -11.45 0.51
N TYR A 150 -11.39 -12.53 0.94
CA TYR A 150 -11.62 -13.85 0.34
C TYR A 150 -13.01 -14.41 0.60
N TRP A 151 -13.66 -14.05 1.72
CA TRP A 151 -15.02 -14.47 2.01
C TRP A 151 -16.04 -13.84 1.07
N VAL A 152 -15.84 -12.56 0.73
CA VAL A 152 -16.81 -11.72 0.01
C VAL A 152 -16.47 -11.64 -1.49
N HIS A 153 -15.22 -11.91 -1.87
CA HIS A 153 -14.76 -11.99 -3.26
C HIS A 153 -15.66 -12.93 -4.08
N GLU A 154 -16.03 -12.52 -5.29
CA GLU A 154 -16.98 -13.20 -6.19
C GLU A 154 -18.44 -13.28 -5.70
N LYS A 155 -18.77 -12.91 -4.45
CA LYS A 155 -20.15 -12.91 -3.92
C LYS A 155 -20.87 -11.56 -4.03
N VAL A 156 -20.13 -10.49 -4.25
CA VAL A 156 -20.66 -9.13 -4.38
C VAL A 156 -20.08 -8.42 -5.60
N SER A 157 -20.72 -7.33 -6.02
CA SER A 157 -20.17 -6.47 -7.07
C SER A 157 -18.79 -5.91 -6.69
N VAL A 158 -17.94 -5.68 -7.70
CA VAL A 158 -16.59 -5.14 -7.52
C VAL A 158 -16.60 -3.82 -6.75
N ASP A 159 -17.54 -2.91 -7.05
CA ASP A 159 -17.63 -1.62 -6.37
C ASP A 159 -17.90 -1.76 -4.87
N VAL A 160 -18.79 -2.70 -4.49
CA VAL A 160 -19.07 -3.02 -3.08
C VAL A 160 -17.83 -3.60 -2.41
N LEU A 161 -17.12 -4.52 -3.06
CA LEU A 161 -15.87 -5.08 -2.52
C LEU A 161 -14.84 -3.97 -2.28
N LEU A 162 -14.62 -3.09 -3.25
CA LEU A 162 -13.67 -1.96 -3.13
C LEU A 162 -14.07 -1.01 -1.99
N MET A 163 -15.35 -0.67 -1.87
CA MET A 163 -15.85 0.17 -0.78
C MET A 163 -15.67 -0.48 0.59
N VAL A 164 -15.98 -1.77 0.73
CA VAL A 164 -15.82 -2.52 1.99
C VAL A 164 -14.35 -2.58 2.38
N MET A 165 -13.45 -2.87 1.44
CA MET A 165 -12.01 -2.91 1.70
C MET A 165 -11.44 -1.54 2.07
N LEU A 166 -11.83 -0.48 1.35
CA LEU A 166 -11.39 0.88 1.62
C LEU A 166 -11.89 1.39 2.98
N ALA A 167 -13.18 1.21 3.26
CA ALA A 167 -13.79 1.62 4.52
C ALA A 167 -13.25 0.79 5.69
N GLY A 168 -13.15 -0.52 5.54
CA GLY A 168 -12.61 -1.42 6.56
C GLY A 168 -11.16 -1.11 6.90
N TRP A 169 -10.30 -0.88 5.90
CA TRP A 169 -8.92 -0.47 6.13
C TRP A 169 -8.84 0.90 6.81
N SER A 170 -9.54 1.90 6.29
CA SER A 170 -9.45 3.27 6.84
C SER A 170 -10.02 3.34 8.26
N ALA A 171 -11.15 2.67 8.52
CA ALA A 171 -11.74 2.60 9.85
C ALA A 171 -10.86 1.81 10.83
N GLY A 172 -10.28 0.68 10.39
CA GLY A 172 -9.35 -0.10 11.21
C GLY A 172 -8.13 0.73 11.62
N MET A 173 -7.49 1.39 10.66
CA MET A 173 -6.31 2.23 10.93
C MET A 173 -6.66 3.44 11.81
N LEU A 174 -7.79 4.11 11.59
CA LEU A 174 -8.26 5.20 12.45
C LEU A 174 -8.63 4.71 13.87
N ALA A 175 -9.16 3.50 14.03
CA ALA A 175 -9.39 2.93 15.35
C ALA A 175 -8.07 2.68 16.07
N LEU A 176 -7.05 2.19 15.37
CA LEU A 176 -5.71 2.00 15.94
C LEU A 176 -5.09 3.32 16.41
N THR A 177 -5.27 4.42 15.68
CA THR A 177 -4.71 5.73 16.10
C THR A 177 -5.37 6.29 17.36
N LEU A 178 -6.52 5.76 17.78
CA LEU A 178 -7.18 6.13 19.05
C LEU A 178 -6.68 5.28 20.22
N ILE A 179 -6.18 4.07 19.97
CA ILE A 179 -5.80 3.10 21.01
C ILE A 179 -4.28 3.03 21.18
N GLN A 180 -3.52 3.29 20.11
CA GLN A 180 -2.06 3.19 20.09
C GLN A 180 -1.41 4.58 20.00
N PRO A 181 -0.22 4.77 20.60
CA PRO A 181 0.49 6.05 20.57
C PRO A 181 0.97 6.43 19.16
N PHE A 182 1.25 5.44 18.34
CA PHE A 182 1.63 5.59 16.94
C PHE A 182 1.12 4.39 16.15
N VAL A 183 0.80 4.62 14.88
CA VAL A 183 0.42 3.59 13.92
C VAL A 183 1.38 3.67 12.75
N THR A 184 1.90 2.52 12.35
CA THR A 184 2.85 2.39 11.25
C THR A 184 2.25 1.57 10.10
N LEU A 185 2.81 1.76 8.91
CA LEU A 185 2.58 0.92 7.74
C LEU A 185 3.93 0.71 7.06
N PHE A 186 4.47 -0.51 7.10
CA PHE A 186 5.85 -0.78 6.60
C PHE A 186 6.89 0.16 7.23
N ASP A 187 6.85 0.35 8.55
CA ASP A 187 7.66 1.32 9.34
C ASP A 187 7.41 2.81 9.04
N TYR A 188 6.52 3.15 8.10
CA TYR A 188 6.13 4.54 7.89
C TYR A 188 5.07 4.96 8.89
N LEU A 189 5.34 6.00 9.68
CA LEU A 189 4.36 6.58 10.60
C LEU A 189 3.15 7.10 9.83
N MET A 190 1.95 6.70 10.22
CA MET A 190 0.69 7.07 9.59
C MET A 190 -0.03 8.12 10.44
N LYS A 191 -0.05 9.37 9.96
CA LYS A 191 -0.82 10.43 10.61
C LYS A 191 -2.33 10.24 10.33
N PRO A 192 -3.23 10.45 11.31
CA PRO A 192 -4.67 10.27 11.13
C PRO A 192 -5.27 11.05 9.95
N TRP A 193 -4.79 12.30 9.73
CA TRP A 193 -5.27 13.13 8.62
C TRP A 193 -4.96 12.50 7.25
N PHE A 194 -3.84 11.79 7.12
CA PHE A 194 -3.46 11.14 5.86
C PHE A 194 -4.40 9.97 5.55
N ILE A 195 -4.77 9.18 6.57
CA ILE A 195 -5.73 8.08 6.43
C ILE A 195 -7.10 8.64 6.00
N GLY A 196 -7.56 9.71 6.65
CA GLY A 196 -8.81 10.38 6.30
C GLY A 196 -8.80 10.95 4.88
N LEU A 197 -7.71 11.61 4.48
CA LEU A 197 -7.55 12.15 3.12
C LEU A 197 -7.53 11.03 2.07
N PHE A 198 -6.78 9.95 2.33
CA PHE A 198 -6.72 8.78 1.45
C PHE A 198 -8.11 8.18 1.24
N PHE A 199 -8.88 8.01 2.33
CA PHE A 199 -10.26 7.54 2.26
C PHE A 199 -11.12 8.43 1.37
N VAL A 200 -11.14 9.75 1.61
CA VAL A 200 -11.97 10.71 0.85
C VAL A 200 -11.60 10.69 -0.63
N VAL A 201 -10.31 10.70 -0.97
CA VAL A 201 -9.85 10.69 -2.37
C VAL A 201 -10.24 9.39 -3.06
N MET A 202 -9.94 8.23 -2.47
CA MET A 202 -10.26 6.94 -3.07
C MET A 202 -11.77 6.72 -3.21
N PHE A 203 -12.53 7.10 -2.18
CA PHE A 203 -13.99 7.01 -2.20
C PHE A 203 -14.58 7.88 -3.33
N SER A 204 -14.09 9.11 -3.46
CA SER A 204 -14.51 10.01 -4.55
C SER A 204 -14.20 9.43 -5.93
N LEU A 205 -13.01 8.83 -6.11
CA LEU A 205 -12.64 8.19 -7.37
C LEU A 205 -13.56 7.01 -7.72
N ILE A 206 -13.94 6.18 -6.75
CA ILE A 206 -14.86 5.05 -6.96
C ILE A 206 -16.25 5.57 -7.38
N LEU A 207 -16.78 6.58 -6.69
CA LEU A 207 -18.09 7.16 -7.00
C LEU A 207 -18.14 7.82 -8.39
N LEU A 208 -17.10 8.59 -8.74
CA LEU A 208 -17.01 9.24 -10.05
C LEU A 208 -16.98 8.22 -11.20
N LYS A 209 -16.31 7.08 -10.99
CA LYS A 209 -16.23 6.03 -12.00
C LYS A 209 -17.56 5.33 -12.21
N ARG A 210 -18.31 5.06 -11.14
CA ARG A 210 -19.65 4.47 -11.20
C ARG A 210 -20.60 5.32 -12.05
N LYS A 211 -20.62 6.64 -11.83
CA LYS A 211 -21.48 7.57 -12.59
C LYS A 211 -21.18 7.58 -14.10
N ARG A 212 -19.94 7.28 -14.50
CA ARG A 212 -19.54 7.23 -15.92
C ARG A 212 -19.98 5.94 -16.64
N TRP A 213 -20.43 4.92 -15.92
CA TRP A 213 -20.94 3.68 -16.50
C TRP A 213 -22.48 3.63 -16.59
N GLU A 214 -23.18 4.50 -15.85
CA GLU A 214 -24.64 4.62 -15.89
C GLU A 214 -25.13 5.62 -16.98
N ASN A 215 -24.23 6.38 -17.61
CA ASN A 215 -24.49 7.31 -18.72
C ASN A 215 -23.84 6.81 -20.01
#